data_AF-A0A1F3F420-F1
#
_entry.id   AF-A0A1F3F420-F1
#
_cell.length_a   1.000
_cell.length_b   1.000
_cell.length_c   1.000
_cell.angle_alpha   90.00
_cell.angle_beta   90.00
_cell.angle_gamma   90.00
#
_symmetry.space_group_name_H-M   'P 1'
#
loop_
_entity.id
_entity.type
_entity.pdbx_description
1 polymer ?
#
loop_
_entity_poly.entity_id
_entity_poly.type
_entity_poly.pdbx_seq_one_letter_code
_entity_poly.pdbx_strand_id
1 'polypeptide(L)'
;MKKAKSILIVLLISANFAFGQKFEAETATLAGGAAKQASSSASGGYYVAQGEGNLTFNLNFAEAATYNIYIQVASPNGYKANNLIVDGTSITFATNQNSNYIKLKAVSFLKLAAGAHKVEITKSWGWINIDYIEFEKVDPATKFDINKKLVTPNPSSEAASLYQFLYDNYGKKIISGVMDMKESNWLKTNTGKSPALVGFDFLFCGRNYSWYNENTPYNETKALYDKNGIPAFCWHWRDPSRKTEEFYTEKTTFDISKISDETSDEYKAMISDIDYISGMLKKFQDNKIPILWRPLHEAAGGWFWWGAKGAAPCKKLWQVMFDRMVNFHGLHNLIWVWTREPNDDAWYPGDEYVDIVGRDIYKEGDHSSQILEFNDMTSRYGGKKMVTISESGSFPDVDNLIADGAGWSWFMPWTGDFTRLAKYNSLDLWKKMFASDYVLTLDEMPNLKTYTSTSMIGEKSNDFKIFPTYFDETINIHSAKKIQEVTVFNQLGISVKAIKPKADNLVVSLAAFPSGLYLVKIDENEAVKVFKR
;
A
#
# COMPACT_ATOMS: atom_id res chain seq x y z
N MET A 1 69.75 -12.98 -6.02
CA MET A 1 68.50 -13.70 -5.65
C MET A 1 67.99 -13.18 -4.31
N LYS A 2 67.04 -12.25 -4.30
CA LYS A 2 66.34 -11.79 -3.09
C LYS A 2 64.88 -12.25 -3.20
N LYS A 3 64.46 -13.11 -2.27
CA LYS A 3 63.09 -13.64 -2.17
C LYS A 3 62.16 -12.52 -1.69
N ALA A 4 61.13 -12.22 -2.46
CA ALA A 4 60.03 -11.35 -2.06
C ALA A 4 59.16 -12.09 -1.02
N LYS A 5 58.91 -11.45 0.13
CA LYS A 5 57.91 -11.89 1.11
C LYS A 5 56.56 -11.31 0.67
N SER A 6 55.65 -12.17 0.25
CA SER A 6 54.25 -11.80 0.05
C SER A 6 53.58 -11.66 1.42
N ILE A 7 53.13 -10.46 1.76
CA ILE A 7 52.28 -10.19 2.92
C ILE A 7 50.85 -10.53 2.51
N LEU A 8 50.29 -11.59 3.11
CA LEU A 8 48.90 -11.97 2.96
C LEU A 8 48.06 -11.06 3.87
N ILE A 9 47.39 -10.06 3.30
CA ILE A 9 46.39 -9.27 4.02
C ILE A 9 45.11 -10.10 4.06
N VAL A 10 44.82 -10.68 5.22
CA VAL A 10 43.52 -11.31 5.49
C VAL A 10 42.52 -10.20 5.77
N LEU A 11 41.65 -9.90 4.80
CA LEU A 11 40.45 -9.10 5.03
C LEU A 11 39.51 -9.93 5.92
N LEU A 12 39.41 -9.58 7.21
CA LEU A 12 38.35 -10.02 8.08
C LEU A 12 37.04 -9.35 7.63
N ILE A 13 36.26 -10.05 6.81
CA ILE A 13 34.85 -9.71 6.59
C ILE A 13 34.12 -10.14 7.86
N SER A 14 33.87 -9.21 8.78
CA SER A 14 32.92 -9.43 9.87
C SER A 14 31.52 -9.51 9.27
N ALA A 15 31.02 -10.72 9.03
CA ALA A 15 29.59 -10.93 8.84
C ALA A 15 28.91 -10.54 10.16
N ASN A 16 28.25 -9.38 10.19
CA ASN A 16 27.32 -9.04 11.25
C ASN A 16 26.14 -10.01 11.15
N PHE A 17 26.22 -11.14 11.85
CA PHE A 17 25.03 -11.93 12.13
C PHE A 17 24.12 -11.05 13.00
N ALA A 18 22.87 -10.84 12.56
CA ALA A 18 21.85 -10.26 13.42
C ALA A 18 21.67 -11.18 14.64
N PHE A 19 22.18 -10.77 15.79
CA PHE A 19 22.03 -11.53 17.02
C PHE A 19 20.74 -11.05 17.70
N GLY A 20 19.68 -11.87 17.62
CA GLY A 20 18.44 -11.62 18.34
C GLY A 20 18.63 -11.90 19.83
N GLN A 21 18.28 -10.92 20.69
CA GLN A 21 18.26 -11.12 22.13
C GLN A 21 17.01 -11.91 22.50
N LYS A 22 17.20 -13.14 23.00
CA LYS A 22 16.11 -14.03 23.42
C LYS A 22 15.80 -13.86 24.90
N PHE A 23 14.52 -13.91 25.22
CA PHE A 23 13.99 -13.89 26.58
C PHE A 23 13.02 -15.04 26.74
N GLU A 24 13.44 -16.07 27.49
CA GLU A 24 12.66 -17.27 27.74
C GLU A 24 11.36 -16.93 28.46
N ALA A 25 10.24 -17.48 27.98
CA ALA A 25 8.91 -17.13 28.48
C ALA A 25 8.74 -17.47 29.96
N GLU A 26 9.37 -18.55 30.43
CA GLU A 26 9.35 -18.97 31.83
C GLU A 26 10.08 -18.03 32.79
N THR A 27 10.79 -17.02 32.28
CA THR A 27 11.42 -15.97 33.10
C THR A 27 10.50 -14.76 33.30
N ALA A 28 9.39 -14.69 32.56
CA ALA A 28 8.38 -13.65 32.73
C ALA A 28 7.67 -13.79 34.08
N THR A 29 7.13 -12.68 34.56
CA THR A 29 6.13 -12.73 35.64
C THR A 29 4.83 -13.28 35.05
N LEU A 30 4.36 -14.41 35.59
CA LEU A 30 3.15 -15.09 35.14
C LEU A 30 1.96 -14.72 36.02
N ALA A 31 0.82 -14.43 35.41
CA ALA A 31 -0.41 -14.10 36.12
C ALA A 31 -1.64 -14.70 35.44
N GLY A 32 -2.78 -14.73 36.14
CA GLY A 32 -4.08 -15.04 35.54
C GLY A 32 -4.25 -16.48 35.02
N GLY A 33 -3.43 -17.43 35.47
CA GLY A 33 -3.50 -18.83 35.05
C GLY A 33 -2.47 -19.25 34.01
N ALA A 34 -1.55 -18.36 33.60
CA ALA A 34 -0.39 -18.73 32.81
C ALA A 34 0.56 -19.59 33.66
N ALA A 35 1.04 -20.70 33.09
CA ALA A 35 1.82 -21.67 33.83
C ALA A 35 3.04 -22.17 33.04
N LYS A 36 4.17 -22.25 33.73
CA LYS A 36 5.40 -22.88 33.24
C LYS A 36 5.18 -24.40 33.08
N GLN A 37 5.57 -24.95 31.94
CA GLN A 37 5.46 -26.36 31.60
C GLN A 37 6.81 -26.89 31.08
N ALA A 38 7.25 -28.05 31.58
CA ALA A 38 8.48 -28.67 31.10
C ALA A 38 8.29 -29.24 29.69
N SER A 39 9.26 -29.03 28.81
CA SER A 39 9.28 -29.62 27.48
C SER A 39 10.68 -29.72 26.93
N SER A 40 11.08 -30.91 26.46
CA SER A 40 12.36 -31.10 25.77
C SER A 40 12.42 -30.43 24.40
N SER A 41 11.27 -30.03 23.83
CA SER A 41 11.20 -29.29 22.56
C SER A 41 11.33 -27.77 22.71
N ALA A 42 11.30 -27.26 23.95
CA ALA A 42 11.43 -25.83 24.23
C ALA A 42 12.90 -25.47 24.49
N SER A 43 13.32 -24.27 24.11
CA SER A 43 14.74 -23.90 24.04
C SER A 43 15.43 -23.82 25.41
N GLY A 44 14.70 -23.38 26.45
CA GLY A 44 15.12 -23.40 27.86
C GLY A 44 14.73 -24.66 28.64
N GLY A 45 14.15 -25.66 27.98
CA GLY A 45 13.56 -26.85 28.62
C GLY A 45 12.18 -26.63 29.22
N TYR A 46 11.66 -25.41 29.14
CA TYR A 46 10.31 -25.04 29.54
C TYR A 46 9.67 -24.11 28.51
N TYR A 47 8.35 -24.08 28.53
CA TYR A 47 7.55 -23.06 27.87
C TYR A 47 6.49 -22.55 28.84
N VAL A 48 5.79 -21.49 28.47
CA VAL A 48 4.60 -21.04 29.20
C VAL A 48 3.35 -21.42 28.42
N ALA A 49 2.52 -22.25 29.02
CA ALA A 49 1.14 -22.42 28.58
C ALA A 49 0.38 -21.16 29.02
N GLN A 50 0.00 -20.31 28.06
CA GLN A 50 -0.68 -19.06 28.37
C GLN A 50 -2.02 -19.34 29.07
N GLY A 51 -2.79 -20.31 28.56
CA GLY A 51 -4.13 -20.61 29.07
C GLY A 51 -4.99 -19.35 29.13
N GLU A 52 -5.49 -19.03 30.33
CA GLU A 52 -6.26 -17.83 30.61
C GLU A 52 -5.41 -16.62 31.07
N GLY A 53 -4.10 -16.79 31.16
CA GLY A 53 -3.20 -15.86 31.80
C GLY A 53 -2.37 -14.98 30.89
N ASN A 54 -1.46 -14.25 31.52
CA ASN A 54 -0.61 -13.24 30.90
C ASN A 54 0.86 -13.45 31.30
N LEU A 55 1.75 -13.00 30.43
CA LEU A 55 3.19 -12.95 30.66
C LEU A 55 3.62 -11.48 30.68
N THR A 56 4.39 -11.08 31.68
CA THR A 56 5.01 -9.74 31.74
C THR A 56 6.52 -9.87 31.87
N PHE A 57 7.23 -9.32 30.87
CA PHE A 57 8.68 -9.20 30.83
C PHE A 57 9.07 -7.77 31.19
N ASN A 58 10.03 -7.63 32.10
CA ASN A 58 10.68 -6.36 32.39
C ASN A 58 12.09 -6.42 31.79
N LEU A 59 12.24 -5.81 30.61
CA LEU A 59 13.45 -5.90 29.80
C LEU A 59 14.28 -4.63 29.97
N ASN A 60 15.60 -4.74 29.80
CA ASN A 60 16.48 -3.57 29.81
C ASN A 60 17.42 -3.62 28.61
N PHE A 61 17.37 -2.58 27.76
CA PHE A 61 18.22 -2.43 26.58
C PHE A 61 19.33 -1.41 26.84
N ALA A 62 20.56 -1.74 26.45
CA ALA A 62 21.74 -0.91 26.75
C ALA A 62 21.82 0.37 25.91
N GLU A 63 21.23 0.35 24.72
CA GLU A 63 21.25 1.46 23.76
C GLU A 63 19.92 1.54 23.02
N ALA A 64 19.60 2.72 22.49
CA ALA A 64 18.44 2.89 21.63
C ALA A 64 18.69 2.20 20.28
N ALA A 65 17.69 1.44 19.82
CA ALA A 65 17.80 0.67 18.59
C ALA A 65 16.41 0.34 18.01
N THR A 66 16.40 -0.11 16.76
CA THR A 66 15.20 -0.58 16.07
C THR A 66 15.17 -2.10 16.08
N TYR A 67 14.03 -2.69 16.41
CA TYR A 67 13.87 -4.14 16.59
C TYR A 67 12.73 -4.71 15.76
N ASN A 68 12.94 -5.90 15.20
CA ASN A 68 11.86 -6.84 14.94
C ASN A 68 11.64 -7.67 16.22
N ILE A 69 10.38 -7.89 16.58
CA ILE A 69 10.01 -8.74 17.72
C ILE A 69 9.39 -10.02 17.19
N TYR A 70 9.97 -11.15 17.59
CA TYR A 70 9.46 -12.47 17.28
C TYR A 70 8.95 -13.17 18.53
N ILE A 71 7.96 -14.02 18.36
CA ILE A 71 7.43 -14.91 19.39
C ILE A 71 7.62 -16.34 18.88
N GLN A 72 8.35 -17.15 19.64
CA GLN A 72 8.43 -18.58 19.39
C GLN A 72 7.19 -19.25 20.00
N VAL A 73 6.22 -19.58 19.16
CA VAL A 73 4.84 -19.91 19.61
C VAL A 73 4.31 -21.17 18.93
N ALA A 74 3.50 -21.94 19.67
CA ALA A 74 2.68 -23.02 19.14
C ALA A 74 1.21 -22.81 19.55
N SER A 75 0.28 -23.18 18.65
CA SER A 75 -1.16 -23.11 18.89
C SER A 75 -1.79 -24.48 18.63
N PRO A 76 -1.65 -25.44 19.57
CA PRO A 76 -2.03 -26.84 19.32
C PRO A 76 -3.54 -27.02 19.08
N ASN A 77 -4.36 -26.13 19.67
CA ASN A 77 -5.81 -26.26 19.73
C ASN A 77 -6.53 -25.23 18.85
N GLY A 78 -6.15 -25.16 17.57
CA GLY A 78 -6.81 -24.31 16.57
C GLY A 78 -6.13 -22.94 16.39
N TYR A 79 -6.71 -22.11 15.53
CA TYR A 79 -6.34 -20.70 15.41
C TYR A 79 -6.54 -19.96 16.74
N LYS A 80 -5.61 -19.07 17.09
CA LYS A 80 -5.70 -18.19 18.27
C LYS A 80 -5.18 -16.80 17.93
N ALA A 81 -5.83 -15.78 18.49
CA ALA A 81 -5.37 -14.40 18.48
C ALA A 81 -5.09 -13.95 19.92
N ASN A 82 -3.96 -13.26 20.14
CA ASN A 82 -3.53 -12.75 21.43
C ASN A 82 -2.86 -11.38 21.25
N ASN A 83 -2.63 -10.65 22.34
CA ASN A 83 -2.09 -9.30 22.26
C ASN A 83 -0.64 -9.28 22.73
N LEU A 84 0.21 -8.56 22.00
CA LEU A 84 1.54 -8.15 22.43
C LEU A 84 1.49 -6.66 22.73
N ILE A 85 1.93 -6.29 23.94
CA ILE A 85 1.97 -4.90 24.40
C ILE A 85 3.43 -4.54 24.68
N VAL A 86 3.91 -3.43 24.13
CA VAL A 86 5.24 -2.87 24.41
C VAL A 86 5.04 -1.43 24.87
N ASP A 87 5.41 -1.15 26.13
CA ASP A 87 5.23 0.15 26.80
C ASP A 87 3.82 0.74 26.64
N GLY A 88 2.80 -0.12 26.73
CA GLY A 88 1.39 0.28 26.61
C GLY A 88 0.84 0.32 25.18
N THR A 89 1.68 0.27 24.15
CA THR A 89 1.21 0.14 22.76
C THR A 89 0.94 -1.32 22.44
N SER A 90 -0.28 -1.63 21.97
CA SER A 90 -0.78 -2.99 21.77
C SER A 90 -0.92 -3.34 20.29
N ILE A 91 -0.55 -4.56 19.91
CA ILE A 91 -0.90 -5.20 18.63
C ILE A 91 -1.47 -6.59 18.89
N THR A 92 -2.47 -6.98 18.10
CA THR A 92 -2.95 -8.36 18.07
C THR A 92 -2.12 -9.17 17.09
N PHE A 93 -1.54 -10.28 17.55
CA PHE A 93 -0.92 -11.28 16.70
C PHE A 93 -1.78 -12.54 16.67
N ALA A 94 -1.74 -13.25 15.54
CA ALA A 94 -2.50 -14.47 15.33
C ALA A 94 -1.57 -15.64 15.01
N THR A 95 -1.99 -16.85 15.40
CA THR A 95 -1.27 -18.08 15.14
C THR A 95 -2.27 -19.13 14.65
N ASN A 96 -2.05 -19.63 13.44
CA ASN A 96 -2.80 -20.76 12.90
C ASN A 96 -2.55 -22.02 13.74
N GLN A 97 -3.45 -23.00 13.63
CA GLN A 97 -3.27 -24.28 14.33
C GLN A 97 -1.94 -24.92 13.97
N ASN A 98 -1.10 -25.13 14.98
CA ASN A 98 0.16 -25.85 14.84
C ASN A 98 0.61 -26.41 16.19
N SER A 99 1.01 -27.68 16.20
CA SER A 99 1.56 -28.35 17.37
C SER A 99 3.06 -28.08 17.56
N ASN A 100 3.75 -27.68 16.49
CA ASN A 100 5.17 -27.33 16.54
C ASN A 100 5.36 -25.83 16.78
N TYR A 101 6.44 -25.47 17.47
CA TYR A 101 6.80 -24.07 17.61
C TYR A 101 7.20 -23.46 16.26
N ILE A 102 6.68 -22.26 15.99
CA ILE A 102 7.07 -21.42 14.86
C ILE A 102 7.62 -20.10 15.36
N LYS A 103 8.55 -19.52 14.60
CA LYS A 103 9.03 -18.17 14.84
C LYS A 103 8.10 -17.19 14.14
N LEU A 104 7.16 -16.61 14.89
CA LEU A 104 6.21 -15.63 14.38
C LEU A 104 6.79 -14.22 14.55
N LYS A 105 6.92 -13.45 13.47
CA LYS A 105 7.23 -12.02 13.56
C LYS A 105 5.97 -11.27 13.98
N ALA A 106 5.94 -10.76 15.21
CA ALA A 106 4.79 -10.05 15.76
C ALA A 106 4.87 -8.54 15.55
N VAL A 107 6.08 -7.97 15.56
CA VAL A 107 6.32 -6.53 15.34
C VAL A 107 7.52 -6.36 14.42
N SER A 108 7.42 -5.41 13.50
CA SER A 108 8.52 -5.00 12.63
C SER A 108 8.99 -3.60 13.00
N PHE A 109 10.28 -3.31 12.82
CA PHE A 109 10.86 -1.95 12.90
C PHE A 109 10.43 -1.09 14.11
N LEU A 110 10.26 -1.66 15.30
CA LEU A 110 9.90 -0.89 16.50
C LEU A 110 11.15 -0.24 17.08
N LYS A 111 11.12 1.09 17.21
CA LYS A 111 12.17 1.86 17.88
C LYS A 111 11.98 1.76 19.39
N LEU A 112 13.01 1.32 20.10
CA LEU A 112 13.08 1.33 21.56
C LEU A 112 14.22 2.24 22.01
N ALA A 113 14.01 2.94 23.13
CA ALA A 113 15.04 3.74 23.78
C ALA A 113 16.04 2.82 24.53
N ALA A 114 17.11 3.41 25.04
CA ALA A 114 17.92 2.73 26.06
C ALA A 114 17.16 2.75 27.40
N GLY A 115 17.30 1.68 28.19
CA GLY A 115 16.72 1.58 29.53
C GLY A 115 15.67 0.49 29.65
N ALA A 116 14.78 0.66 30.63
CA ALA A 116 13.78 -0.32 31.01
C ALA A 116 12.52 -0.23 30.13
N HIS A 117 12.04 -1.39 29.68
CA HIS A 117 10.85 -1.55 28.85
C HIS A 117 9.96 -2.66 29.40
N LYS A 118 8.65 -2.44 29.34
CA LYS A 118 7.65 -3.42 29.77
C LYS A 118 7.04 -4.08 28.54
N VAL A 119 7.19 -5.40 28.44
CA VAL A 119 6.65 -6.21 27.34
C VAL A 119 5.68 -7.23 27.89
N GLU A 120 4.46 -7.28 27.34
CA GLU A 120 3.41 -8.14 27.85
C GLU A 120 2.79 -8.96 26.73
N ILE A 121 2.59 -10.26 26.96
CA ILE A 121 1.71 -11.08 26.14
C ILE A 121 0.45 -11.31 26.96
N THR A 122 -0.65 -10.71 26.50
CA THR A 122 -1.93 -10.78 27.21
C THR A 122 -2.95 -11.60 26.44
N LYS A 123 -3.84 -12.24 27.20
CA LYS A 123 -4.92 -13.03 26.65
C LYS A 123 -5.87 -12.15 25.85
N SER A 124 -6.03 -12.45 24.58
CA SER A 124 -7.30 -12.19 23.90
C SER A 124 -8.10 -13.48 23.90
N TRP A 125 -7.70 -14.47 23.10
CA TRP A 125 -8.29 -15.81 23.15
C TRP A 125 -7.53 -16.73 24.11
N GLY A 126 -6.23 -16.52 24.30
CA GLY A 126 -5.37 -17.35 25.16
C GLY A 126 -4.89 -18.61 24.47
N TRP A 127 -4.64 -19.64 25.28
CA TRP A 127 -4.46 -21.04 24.85
C TRP A 127 -3.41 -21.28 23.76
N ILE A 128 -2.31 -20.52 23.81
CA ILE A 128 -1.08 -20.77 23.06
C ILE A 128 0.05 -21.18 24.02
N ASN A 129 1.06 -21.83 23.46
CA ASN A 129 2.29 -22.18 24.15
C ASN A 129 3.40 -21.25 23.65
N ILE A 130 4.10 -20.58 24.57
CA ILE A 130 5.13 -19.59 24.25
C ILE A 130 6.46 -20.10 24.81
N ASP A 131 7.45 -20.30 23.95
CA ASP A 131 8.81 -20.73 24.31
C ASP A 131 9.64 -19.49 24.72
N TYR A 132 9.82 -18.53 23.81
CA TYR A 132 10.51 -17.27 24.09
C TYR A 132 9.97 -16.11 23.25
N ILE A 133 10.36 -14.89 23.64
CA ILE A 133 10.32 -13.71 22.78
C ILE A 133 11.74 -13.33 22.35
N GLU A 134 11.91 -12.85 21.12
CA GLU A 134 13.21 -12.50 20.56
C GLU A 134 13.18 -11.09 19.96
N PHE A 135 14.15 -10.27 20.36
CA PHE A 135 14.37 -8.92 19.85
C PHE A 135 15.56 -8.94 18.90
N GLU A 136 15.27 -8.91 17.60
CA GLU A 136 16.28 -8.84 16.54
C GLU A 136 16.55 -7.37 16.21
N LYS A 137 17.75 -6.88 16.50
CA LYS A 137 18.17 -5.54 16.10
C LYS A 137 18.24 -5.46 14.58
N VAL A 138 17.60 -4.45 13.99
CA VAL A 138 17.57 -4.22 12.54
C VAL A 138 17.99 -2.80 12.19
N ASP A 139 18.56 -2.64 11.00
CA ASP A 139 18.90 -1.32 10.45
C ASP A 139 17.63 -0.62 9.95
N PRO A 140 17.20 0.51 10.54
CA PRO A 140 16.03 1.24 10.07
C PRO A 140 16.15 1.73 8.61
N ALA A 141 17.37 1.86 8.06
CA ALA A 141 17.57 2.23 6.65
C ALA A 141 17.02 1.18 5.67
N THR A 142 16.86 -0.06 6.12
CA THR A 142 16.30 -1.17 5.31
C THR A 142 14.77 -1.22 5.31
N LYS A 143 14.11 -0.30 6.03
CA LYS A 143 12.65 -0.25 6.16
C LYS A 143 11.95 0.02 4.84
N PHE A 144 12.57 0.79 3.95
CA PHE A 144 11.97 1.25 2.70
C PHE A 144 12.86 0.92 1.50
N ASP A 145 12.27 0.25 0.52
CA ASP A 145 12.80 0.03 -0.83
C ASP A 145 11.67 0.33 -1.83
N ILE A 146 11.12 1.54 -1.71
CA ILE A 146 9.88 1.92 -2.39
C ILE A 146 10.10 1.85 -3.91
N ASN A 147 9.15 1.20 -4.59
CA ASN A 147 9.15 1.13 -6.05
C ASN A 147 9.14 2.55 -6.63
N LYS A 148 10.03 2.82 -7.59
CA LYS A 148 10.11 4.13 -8.25
C LYS A 148 9.19 4.26 -9.47
N LYS A 149 8.60 3.14 -9.91
CA LYS A 149 7.76 3.07 -11.11
C LYS A 149 6.32 2.76 -10.70
N LEU A 150 5.38 3.47 -11.32
CA LEU A 150 3.95 3.14 -11.25
C LEU A 150 3.68 1.80 -11.93
N VAL A 151 2.66 1.08 -11.47
CA VAL A 151 2.23 -0.20 -12.04
C VAL A 151 1.58 -0.05 -13.41
N THR A 152 0.93 1.10 -13.66
CA THR A 152 0.38 1.42 -14.97
C THR A 152 1.52 1.67 -15.96
N PRO A 153 1.61 0.90 -17.07
CA PRO A 153 2.65 1.12 -18.08
C PRO A 153 2.45 2.46 -18.77
N ASN A 154 3.55 3.16 -19.03
CA ASN A 154 3.58 4.49 -19.65
C ASN A 154 2.62 5.49 -18.97
N PRO A 155 2.78 5.73 -17.65
CA PRO A 155 1.91 6.67 -16.94
C PRO A 155 2.01 8.06 -17.57
N SER A 156 0.92 8.82 -17.48
CA SER A 156 0.93 10.25 -17.83
C SER A 156 2.00 10.99 -17.02
N SER A 157 2.52 12.07 -17.60
CA SER A 157 3.58 12.86 -16.94
C SER A 157 3.10 13.40 -15.59
N GLU A 158 1.83 13.73 -15.48
CA GLU A 158 1.22 14.26 -14.27
C GLU A 158 1.05 13.19 -13.18
N ALA A 159 0.70 11.95 -13.55
CA ALA A 159 0.66 10.84 -12.60
C ALA A 159 2.08 10.48 -12.11
N ALA A 160 3.06 10.46 -13.02
CA ALA A 160 4.46 10.26 -12.66
C ALA A 160 4.98 11.38 -11.74
N SER A 161 4.62 12.64 -12.01
CA SER A 161 5.01 13.80 -11.19
C SER A 161 4.39 13.73 -9.79
N LEU A 162 3.09 13.39 -9.70
CA LEU A 162 2.42 13.19 -8.42
C LEU A 162 3.06 12.03 -7.64
N TYR A 163 3.30 10.89 -8.27
CA TYR A 163 3.95 9.75 -7.61
C TYR A 163 5.36 10.09 -7.14
N GLN A 164 6.14 10.81 -7.93
CA GLN A 164 7.47 11.28 -7.55
C GLN A 164 7.41 12.23 -6.35
N PHE A 165 6.42 13.12 -6.30
CA PHE A 165 6.20 14.00 -5.16
C PHE A 165 5.87 13.21 -3.88
N LEU A 166 4.98 12.22 -3.97
CA LEU A 166 4.68 11.33 -2.85
C LEU A 166 5.93 10.58 -2.40
N TYR A 167 6.68 10.02 -3.34
CA TYR A 167 7.93 9.30 -3.09
C TYR A 167 8.98 10.16 -2.37
N ASP A 168 9.20 11.39 -2.86
CA ASP A 168 10.23 12.29 -2.31
C ASP A 168 9.92 12.73 -0.87
N ASN A 169 8.63 12.78 -0.52
CA ASN A 169 8.14 13.19 0.80
C ASN A 169 7.88 12.01 1.75
N TYR A 170 7.77 10.78 1.24
CA TYR A 170 7.47 9.61 2.04
C TYR A 170 8.49 9.38 3.15
N GLY A 171 8.01 9.24 4.40
CA GLY A 171 8.85 9.14 5.59
C GLY A 171 9.49 10.45 6.07
N LYS A 172 9.29 11.58 5.37
CA LYS A 172 9.86 12.89 5.71
C LYS A 172 8.79 13.93 6.07
N LYS A 173 7.65 13.86 5.39
CA LYS A 173 6.48 14.72 5.58
C LYS A 173 5.23 13.85 5.46
N ILE A 174 4.15 14.31 6.06
CA ILE A 174 2.81 13.76 5.86
C ILE A 174 1.94 14.79 5.14
N ILE A 175 1.18 14.35 4.14
CA ILE A 175 0.27 15.21 3.39
C ILE A 175 -1.05 15.27 4.14
N SER A 176 -1.53 16.49 4.41
CA SER A 176 -2.84 16.69 5.03
C SER A 176 -3.97 16.41 4.04
N GLY A 177 -4.98 15.66 4.46
CA GLY A 177 -6.14 15.34 3.65
C GLY A 177 -7.45 15.44 4.41
N VAL A 178 -8.57 15.59 3.68
CA VAL A 178 -9.95 15.41 4.16
C VAL A 178 -10.83 14.88 3.04
N MET A 179 -11.94 14.22 3.39
CA MET A 179 -13.01 13.91 2.42
C MET A 179 -13.90 15.15 2.19
N ASP A 180 -14.26 15.42 0.93
CA ASP A 180 -15.16 16.50 0.47
C ASP A 180 -14.56 17.93 0.56
N MET A 181 -14.76 18.72 -0.51
CA MET A 181 -14.38 20.14 -0.56
C MET A 181 -15.06 20.98 0.51
N LYS A 182 -16.24 20.60 0.99
CA LYS A 182 -16.93 21.26 2.11
C LYS A 182 -16.08 21.25 3.38
N GLU A 183 -15.38 20.15 3.64
CA GLU A 183 -14.51 20.04 4.81
C GLU A 183 -13.23 20.84 4.65
N SER A 184 -12.64 20.83 3.45
CA SER A 184 -11.49 21.69 3.12
C SER A 184 -11.82 23.17 3.31
N ASN A 185 -13.01 23.62 2.88
CA ASN A 185 -13.48 24.99 3.05
C ASN A 185 -13.77 25.35 4.52
N TRP A 186 -14.36 24.41 5.28
CA TRP A 186 -14.58 24.60 6.71
C TRP A 186 -13.25 24.76 7.46
N LEU A 187 -12.25 23.92 7.16
CA LEU A 187 -10.91 24.04 7.73
C LEU A 187 -10.24 25.36 7.36
N LYS A 188 -10.33 25.80 6.10
CA LYS A 188 -9.80 27.11 5.69
C LYS A 188 -10.38 28.25 6.51
N THR A 189 -11.68 28.20 6.77
CA THR A 189 -12.39 29.22 7.54
C THR A 189 -11.95 29.24 9.01
N ASN A 190 -11.75 28.06 9.62
CA ASN A 190 -11.52 27.93 11.07
C ASN A 190 -10.03 27.88 11.48
N THR A 191 -9.14 27.54 10.55
CA THR A 191 -7.69 27.39 10.80
C THR A 191 -6.84 28.35 9.98
N GLY A 192 -7.39 28.95 8.92
CA GLY A 192 -6.64 29.77 7.97
C GLY A 192 -5.88 28.97 6.91
N LYS A 193 -5.82 27.63 6.98
CA LYS A 193 -5.15 26.75 6.00
C LYS A 193 -6.10 25.69 5.43
N SER A 194 -5.77 25.18 4.24
CA SER A 194 -6.51 24.11 3.57
C SER A 194 -5.67 22.84 3.53
N PRO A 195 -6.28 21.65 3.66
CA PRO A 195 -5.57 20.40 3.43
C PRO A 195 -5.08 20.30 1.98
N ALA A 196 -3.92 19.68 1.79
CA ALA A 196 -3.28 19.51 0.48
C ALA A 196 -3.99 18.47 -0.40
N LEU A 197 -4.60 17.45 0.21
CA LEU A 197 -5.35 16.39 -0.44
C LEU A 197 -6.85 16.52 -0.15
N VAL A 198 -7.69 16.27 -1.15
CA VAL A 198 -9.14 16.16 -0.95
C VAL A 198 -9.66 14.88 -1.60
N GLY A 199 -10.43 14.13 -0.82
CA GLY A 199 -11.15 12.94 -1.25
C GLY A 199 -12.49 13.28 -1.92
N PHE A 200 -12.83 12.52 -2.96
CA PHE A 200 -14.07 12.58 -3.72
C PHE A 200 -14.64 11.18 -3.90
N ASP A 201 -15.94 11.08 -4.19
CA ASP A 201 -16.64 9.82 -4.36
C ASP A 201 -17.49 9.79 -5.63
N PHE A 202 -17.39 8.71 -6.40
CA PHE A 202 -18.26 8.45 -7.55
C PHE A 202 -19.62 7.83 -7.20
N LEU A 203 -19.97 7.68 -5.92
CA LEU A 203 -21.23 7.10 -5.39
C LEU A 203 -22.50 7.42 -6.19
N PHE A 204 -22.63 8.65 -6.68
CA PHE A 204 -23.85 9.12 -7.36
C PHE A 204 -23.71 9.22 -8.89
N CYS A 205 -22.52 8.97 -9.45
CA CYS A 205 -22.26 9.05 -10.87
C CYS A 205 -22.83 7.85 -11.63
N GLY A 206 -23.34 8.08 -12.84
CA GLY A 206 -23.93 7.05 -13.69
C GLY A 206 -25.28 6.55 -13.19
N ARG A 207 -25.94 7.27 -12.28
CA ARG A 207 -27.26 6.91 -11.69
C ARG A 207 -28.42 7.73 -12.25
N ASN A 208 -28.16 8.79 -13.02
CA ASN A 208 -29.19 9.68 -13.59
C ASN A 208 -30.12 10.33 -12.55
N TYR A 209 -29.62 10.62 -11.34
CA TYR A 209 -30.44 11.33 -10.35
C TYR A 209 -30.68 12.79 -10.77
N SER A 210 -31.92 13.23 -10.74
CA SER A 210 -32.29 14.61 -11.08
C SER A 210 -31.70 15.67 -10.13
N TRP A 211 -31.38 15.28 -8.90
CA TRP A 211 -30.82 16.16 -7.87
C TRP A 211 -29.28 16.18 -7.84
N TYR A 212 -28.61 15.28 -8.56
CA TYR A 212 -27.15 15.19 -8.56
C TYR A 212 -26.57 15.69 -9.88
N ASN A 213 -25.63 16.63 -9.79
CA ASN A 213 -24.88 17.08 -10.94
C ASN A 213 -23.55 16.32 -11.03
N GLU A 214 -23.46 15.38 -11.97
CA GLU A 214 -22.29 14.51 -12.20
C GLU A 214 -21.03 15.27 -12.64
N ASN A 215 -21.14 16.54 -13.03
CA ASN A 215 -19.98 17.39 -13.31
C ASN A 215 -19.38 18.05 -12.04
N THR A 216 -20.05 17.96 -10.88
CA THR A 216 -19.59 18.58 -9.63
C THR A 216 -18.22 18.05 -9.21
N PRO A 217 -17.99 16.72 -9.09
CA PRO A 217 -16.68 16.21 -8.71
C PRO A 217 -15.59 16.63 -9.69
N TYR A 218 -15.90 16.71 -10.99
CA TYR A 218 -14.95 17.16 -11.99
C TYR A 218 -14.54 18.62 -11.80
N ASN A 219 -15.52 19.52 -11.64
CA ASN A 219 -15.27 20.95 -11.47
C ASN A 219 -14.47 21.24 -10.19
N GLU A 220 -14.83 20.58 -9.08
CA GLU A 220 -14.15 20.71 -7.80
C GLU A 220 -12.73 20.16 -7.85
N THR A 221 -12.54 18.99 -8.43
CA THR A 221 -11.21 18.39 -8.64
C THR A 221 -10.32 19.28 -9.49
N LYS A 222 -10.86 19.85 -10.58
CA LYS A 222 -10.11 20.79 -11.42
C LYS A 222 -9.69 22.02 -10.62
N ALA A 223 -10.60 22.61 -9.84
CA ALA A 223 -10.32 23.79 -9.03
C ALA A 223 -9.28 23.51 -7.93
N LEU A 224 -9.29 22.32 -7.34
CA LEU A 224 -8.29 21.86 -6.39
C LEU A 224 -6.92 21.70 -7.06
N TYR A 225 -6.86 20.97 -8.17
CA TYR A 225 -5.60 20.68 -8.85
C TYR A 225 -4.97 21.93 -9.49
N ASP A 226 -5.78 22.92 -9.91
CA ASP A 226 -5.27 24.22 -10.36
C ASP A 226 -4.58 25.01 -9.23
N LYS A 227 -4.82 24.64 -7.96
CA LYS A 227 -4.10 25.14 -6.78
C LYS A 227 -3.02 24.17 -6.29
N ASN A 228 -2.64 23.20 -7.12
CA ASN A 228 -1.68 22.13 -6.79
C ASN A 228 -2.14 21.15 -5.69
N GLY A 229 -3.44 21.09 -5.40
CA GLY A 229 -3.98 20.09 -4.48
C GLY A 229 -4.05 18.71 -5.13
N ILE A 230 -4.06 17.67 -4.29
CA ILE A 230 -4.07 16.26 -4.72
C ILE A 230 -5.51 15.73 -4.67
N PRO A 231 -6.11 15.35 -5.80
CA PRO A 231 -7.39 14.68 -5.80
C PRO A 231 -7.24 13.18 -5.53
N ALA A 232 -7.99 12.68 -4.55
CA ALA A 232 -8.17 11.25 -4.31
C ALA A 232 -9.63 10.87 -4.58
N PHE A 233 -9.86 9.75 -5.27
CA PHE A 233 -11.21 9.26 -5.57
C PHE A 233 -11.40 7.86 -5.01
N CYS A 234 -12.48 7.67 -4.26
CA CYS A 234 -13.05 6.36 -3.99
C CYS A 234 -14.36 6.17 -4.76
N TRP A 235 -14.96 5.00 -4.61
CA TRP A 235 -16.24 4.72 -5.22
C TRP A 235 -17.05 3.78 -4.35
N HIS A 236 -18.03 4.35 -3.64
CA HIS A 236 -19.09 3.54 -3.03
C HIS A 236 -20.02 3.02 -4.14
N TRP A 237 -19.65 1.90 -4.73
CA TRP A 237 -20.28 1.36 -5.92
C TRP A 237 -21.67 0.79 -5.59
N ARG A 238 -22.74 1.52 -5.92
CA ARG A 238 -24.13 1.04 -5.78
C ARG A 238 -24.36 -0.20 -6.64
N ASP A 239 -25.31 -1.06 -6.24
CA ASP A 239 -25.68 -2.27 -6.96
C ASP A 239 -25.71 -2.06 -8.50
N PRO A 240 -24.79 -2.73 -9.24
CA PRO A 240 -24.68 -2.57 -10.69
C PRO A 240 -25.94 -3.00 -11.45
N SER A 241 -26.70 -3.96 -10.92
CA SER A 241 -27.94 -4.45 -11.54
C SER A 241 -29.09 -3.44 -11.48
N ARG A 242 -28.92 -2.32 -10.75
CA ARG A 242 -29.92 -1.27 -10.55
C ARG A 242 -31.20 -1.74 -9.84
N LYS A 243 -31.19 -2.92 -9.22
CA LYS A 243 -32.31 -3.44 -8.42
C LYS A 243 -32.48 -2.71 -7.09
N THR A 244 -31.39 -2.15 -6.58
CA THR A 244 -31.36 -1.27 -5.41
C THR A 244 -30.36 -0.15 -5.65
N GLU A 245 -30.42 0.88 -4.81
CA GLU A 245 -29.40 1.91 -4.74
C GLU A 245 -28.31 1.56 -3.71
N GLU A 246 -28.39 0.43 -3.03
CA GLU A 246 -27.50 0.10 -1.93
C GLU A 246 -26.14 -0.45 -2.42
N PHE A 247 -25.09 -0.20 -1.64
CA PHE A 247 -23.76 -0.80 -1.82
C PHE A 247 -23.38 -1.77 -0.69
N TYR A 248 -24.15 -1.77 0.40
CA TYR A 248 -23.97 -2.69 1.53
C TYR A 248 -24.48 -4.10 1.19
N THR A 249 -23.67 -5.11 1.49
CA THR A 249 -23.97 -6.54 1.31
C THR A 249 -25.32 -6.93 1.91
N GLU A 250 -25.68 -6.40 3.08
CA GLU A 250 -26.94 -6.74 3.75
C GLU A 250 -28.19 -6.19 3.04
N LYS A 251 -28.01 -5.25 2.09
CA LYS A 251 -29.11 -4.52 1.42
C LYS A 251 -29.14 -4.68 -0.11
N THR A 252 -28.27 -5.52 -0.67
CA THR A 252 -28.29 -5.91 -2.08
C THR A 252 -28.15 -7.42 -2.22
N THR A 253 -28.74 -7.97 -3.29
CA THR A 253 -28.55 -9.37 -3.69
C THR A 253 -27.53 -9.52 -4.81
N PHE A 254 -26.77 -8.47 -5.14
CA PHE A 254 -25.78 -8.50 -6.22
C PHE A 254 -24.68 -9.53 -5.93
N ASP A 255 -24.37 -10.39 -6.91
CA ASP A 255 -23.49 -11.53 -6.73
C ASP A 255 -22.16 -11.36 -7.48
N ILE A 256 -21.13 -10.85 -6.79
CA ILE A 256 -19.78 -10.71 -7.35
C ILE A 256 -19.15 -12.04 -7.78
N SER A 257 -19.63 -13.20 -7.32
CA SER A 257 -19.06 -14.49 -7.76
C SER A 257 -19.22 -14.73 -9.27
N LYS A 258 -20.12 -13.98 -9.93
CA LYS A 258 -20.33 -13.95 -11.38
C LYS A 258 -19.24 -13.22 -12.17
N ILE A 259 -18.23 -12.63 -11.52
CA ILE A 259 -17.12 -11.94 -12.20
C ILE A 259 -16.32 -12.82 -13.18
N SER A 260 -16.42 -14.14 -13.08
CA SER A 260 -15.77 -15.09 -14.00
C SER A 260 -16.68 -15.60 -15.13
N ASP A 261 -17.95 -15.18 -15.17
CA ASP A 261 -18.92 -15.54 -16.20
C ASP A 261 -19.24 -14.29 -17.04
N GLU A 262 -18.47 -14.10 -18.11
CA GLU A 262 -18.59 -12.93 -19.00
C GLU A 262 -19.96 -12.83 -19.71
N THR A 263 -20.74 -13.91 -19.71
CA THR A 263 -22.08 -13.94 -20.32
C THR A 263 -23.18 -13.55 -19.34
N SER A 264 -22.90 -13.55 -18.03
CA SER A 264 -23.87 -13.20 -16.99
C SER A 264 -24.29 -11.73 -17.05
N ASP A 265 -25.50 -11.45 -16.55
CA ASP A 265 -26.02 -10.08 -16.46
C ASP A 265 -25.25 -9.27 -15.41
N GLU A 266 -24.80 -9.91 -14.33
CA GLU A 266 -23.96 -9.29 -13.29
C GLU A 266 -22.62 -8.84 -13.86
N TYR A 267 -21.94 -9.66 -14.67
CA TYR A 267 -20.69 -9.28 -15.31
C TYR A 267 -20.88 -8.09 -16.24
N LYS A 268 -21.89 -8.13 -17.11
CA LYS A 268 -22.21 -7.03 -18.03
C LYS A 268 -22.53 -5.74 -17.28
N ALA A 269 -23.26 -5.83 -16.17
CA ALA A 269 -23.58 -4.69 -15.32
C ALA A 269 -22.31 -4.10 -14.67
N MET A 270 -21.41 -4.95 -14.15
CA MET A 270 -20.13 -4.49 -13.59
C MET A 270 -19.28 -3.77 -14.64
N ILE A 271 -19.14 -4.35 -15.84
CA ILE A 271 -18.37 -3.74 -16.93
C ILE A 271 -19.02 -2.43 -17.41
N SER A 272 -20.35 -2.38 -17.52
CA SER A 272 -21.06 -1.15 -17.91
C SER A 272 -20.76 0.00 -16.95
N ASP A 273 -20.81 -0.24 -15.65
CA ASP A 273 -20.51 0.78 -14.65
C ASP A 273 -19.02 1.17 -14.67
N ILE A 274 -18.10 0.19 -14.81
CA ILE A 274 -16.67 0.46 -14.98
C ILE A 274 -16.42 1.32 -16.21
N ASP A 275 -17.07 1.04 -17.34
CA ASP A 275 -16.92 1.80 -18.58
C ASP A 275 -17.42 3.25 -18.42
N TYR A 276 -18.54 3.43 -17.71
CA TYR A 276 -19.06 4.76 -17.40
C TYR A 276 -18.08 5.57 -16.52
N ILE A 277 -17.59 4.99 -15.42
CA ILE A 277 -16.62 5.64 -14.54
C ILE A 277 -15.29 5.89 -15.28
N SER A 278 -14.88 4.98 -16.17
CA SER A 278 -13.71 5.18 -17.02
C SER A 278 -13.85 6.43 -17.90
N GLY A 279 -15.03 6.68 -18.46
CA GLY A 279 -15.33 7.91 -19.20
C GLY A 279 -15.20 9.18 -18.33
N MET A 280 -15.60 9.12 -17.06
CA MET A 280 -15.41 10.21 -16.10
C MET A 280 -13.92 10.43 -15.78
N LEU A 281 -13.18 9.36 -15.50
CA LEU A 281 -11.73 9.41 -15.25
C LEU A 281 -10.96 9.90 -16.48
N LYS A 282 -11.43 9.57 -17.69
CA LYS A 282 -10.85 10.03 -18.95
C LYS A 282 -10.90 11.54 -19.10
N LYS A 283 -11.98 12.20 -18.64
CA LYS A 283 -12.07 13.67 -18.61
C LYS A 283 -10.94 14.30 -17.79
N PHE A 284 -10.54 13.68 -16.68
CA PHE A 284 -9.40 14.14 -15.88
C PHE A 284 -8.08 13.96 -16.64
N GLN A 285 -7.86 12.81 -17.27
CA GLN A 285 -6.67 12.57 -18.09
C GLN A 285 -6.54 13.58 -19.22
N ASP A 286 -7.63 13.84 -19.95
CA ASP A 286 -7.63 14.76 -21.09
C ASP A 286 -7.35 16.21 -20.64
N ASN A 287 -7.59 16.51 -19.36
CA ASN A 287 -7.26 17.79 -18.72
C ASN A 287 -5.97 17.73 -17.89
N LYS A 288 -5.16 16.67 -18.04
CA LYS A 288 -3.86 16.51 -17.38
C LYS A 288 -3.95 16.52 -15.85
N ILE A 289 -4.96 15.85 -15.32
CA ILE A 289 -5.19 15.72 -13.87
C ILE A 289 -4.93 14.27 -13.46
N PRO A 290 -3.93 14.01 -12.61
CA PRO A 290 -3.69 12.69 -12.03
C PRO A 290 -4.64 12.45 -10.86
N ILE A 291 -5.01 11.18 -10.63
CA ILE A 291 -5.96 10.78 -9.60
C ILE A 291 -5.35 9.67 -8.73
N LEU A 292 -5.38 9.85 -7.41
CA LEU A 292 -5.22 8.72 -6.48
C LEU A 292 -6.51 7.91 -6.52
N TRP A 293 -6.50 6.77 -7.20
CA TRP A 293 -7.67 5.94 -7.46
C TRP A 293 -7.75 4.79 -6.46
N ARG A 294 -8.75 4.84 -5.57
CA ARG A 294 -8.96 3.91 -4.47
C ARG A 294 -10.33 3.19 -4.60
N PRO A 295 -10.52 2.33 -5.63
CA PRO A 295 -11.76 1.59 -5.81
C PRO A 295 -11.85 0.40 -4.84
N LEU A 296 -13.03 -0.20 -4.72
CA LEU A 296 -13.25 -1.46 -3.99
C LEU A 296 -12.66 -1.46 -2.56
N HIS A 297 -12.71 -0.30 -1.89
CA HIS A 297 -12.13 -0.11 -0.56
C HIS A 297 -12.81 -0.99 0.49
N GLU A 298 -12.09 -1.31 1.57
CA GLU A 298 -12.56 -2.12 2.70
C GLU A 298 -13.10 -3.51 2.32
N ALA A 299 -12.65 -4.07 1.18
CA ALA A 299 -13.21 -5.30 0.62
C ALA A 299 -13.20 -6.49 1.60
N ALA A 300 -12.12 -6.65 2.36
CA ALA A 300 -11.95 -7.75 3.29
C ALA A 300 -12.88 -7.69 4.51
N GLY A 301 -13.51 -6.53 4.77
CA GLY A 301 -14.57 -6.37 5.76
C GLY A 301 -15.87 -7.08 5.39
N GLY A 302 -16.12 -7.28 4.09
CA GLY A 302 -17.28 -8.01 3.57
C GLY A 302 -18.62 -7.28 3.66
N TRP A 303 -18.67 -6.09 4.27
CA TRP A 303 -19.90 -5.29 4.39
C TRP A 303 -20.31 -4.59 3.10
N PHE A 304 -19.42 -4.46 2.12
CA PHE A 304 -19.76 -4.03 0.76
C PHE A 304 -19.85 -5.20 -0.20
N TRP A 305 -20.71 -5.10 -1.22
CA TRP A 305 -21.01 -6.25 -2.09
C TRP A 305 -19.76 -6.80 -2.80
N TRP A 306 -18.75 -5.96 -3.05
CA TRP A 306 -17.49 -6.39 -3.66
C TRP A 306 -16.62 -7.23 -2.72
N GLY A 307 -16.93 -7.24 -1.43
CA GLY A 307 -16.35 -8.13 -0.41
C GLY A 307 -17.20 -9.35 -0.06
N ALA A 308 -18.44 -9.45 -0.55
CA ALA A 308 -19.44 -10.37 -0.01
C ALA A 308 -19.15 -11.87 -0.24
N LYS A 309 -18.33 -12.21 -1.25
CA LYS A 309 -18.06 -13.61 -1.66
C LYS A 309 -16.59 -14.01 -1.48
N GLY A 310 -15.91 -13.34 -0.54
CA GLY A 310 -14.52 -13.63 -0.19
C GLY A 310 -13.49 -13.08 -1.19
N ALA A 311 -12.23 -13.40 -0.91
CA ALA A 311 -11.10 -12.74 -1.54
C ALA A 311 -10.96 -13.00 -3.06
N ALA A 312 -11.27 -14.21 -3.53
CA ALA A 312 -11.01 -14.59 -4.92
C ALA A 312 -11.84 -13.78 -5.93
N PRO A 313 -13.18 -13.63 -5.79
CA PRO A 313 -13.96 -12.76 -6.66
C PRO A 313 -13.53 -11.29 -6.61
N CYS A 314 -13.23 -10.76 -5.42
CA CYS A 314 -12.76 -9.38 -5.27
C CYS A 314 -11.46 -9.11 -6.03
N LYS A 315 -10.45 -9.97 -5.86
CA LYS A 315 -9.19 -9.87 -6.61
C LYS A 315 -9.41 -9.93 -8.11
N LYS A 316 -10.27 -10.85 -8.57
CA LYS A 316 -10.59 -10.95 -10.00
C LYS A 316 -11.26 -9.66 -10.50
N LEU A 317 -12.19 -9.07 -9.74
CA LEU A 317 -12.82 -7.80 -10.08
C LEU A 317 -11.81 -6.65 -10.13
N TRP A 318 -10.88 -6.56 -9.18
CA TRP A 318 -9.80 -5.56 -9.23
C TRP A 318 -8.98 -5.68 -10.50
N GLN A 319 -8.54 -6.90 -10.84
CA GLN A 319 -7.73 -7.15 -12.05
C GLN A 319 -8.50 -6.86 -13.33
N VAL A 320 -9.79 -7.22 -13.39
CA VAL A 320 -10.68 -6.87 -14.52
C VAL A 320 -10.85 -5.36 -14.63
N MET A 321 -11.06 -4.66 -13.52
CA MET A 321 -11.18 -3.20 -13.50
C MET A 321 -9.88 -2.54 -13.97
N PHE A 322 -8.73 -3.01 -13.49
CA PHE A 322 -7.43 -2.53 -13.92
C PHE A 322 -7.23 -2.71 -15.43
N ASP A 323 -7.44 -3.92 -15.95
CA ASP A 323 -7.29 -4.19 -17.38
C ASP A 323 -8.26 -3.35 -18.22
N ARG A 324 -9.53 -3.26 -17.79
CA ARG A 324 -10.55 -2.48 -18.48
C ARG A 324 -10.21 -0.99 -18.48
N MET A 325 -9.80 -0.42 -17.36
CA MET A 325 -9.46 1.01 -17.24
C MET A 325 -8.15 1.35 -17.95
N VAL A 326 -7.10 0.57 -17.73
CA VAL A 326 -5.74 0.87 -18.21
C VAL A 326 -5.58 0.44 -19.66
N ASN A 327 -5.89 -0.82 -20.00
CA ASN A 327 -5.59 -1.37 -21.32
C ASN A 327 -6.70 -1.09 -22.34
N PHE A 328 -7.97 -1.19 -21.94
CA PHE A 328 -9.09 -0.94 -22.85
C PHE A 328 -9.44 0.55 -22.97
N HIS A 329 -9.55 1.29 -21.86
CA HIS A 329 -9.87 2.74 -21.88
C HIS A 329 -8.64 3.66 -21.97
N GLY A 330 -7.43 3.14 -21.85
CA GLY A 330 -6.19 3.93 -21.98
C GLY A 330 -6.01 4.96 -20.86
N LEU A 331 -6.46 4.63 -19.64
CA LEU A 331 -6.28 5.47 -18.45
C LEU A 331 -4.88 5.27 -17.88
N HIS A 332 -4.04 6.29 -18.06
CA HIS A 332 -2.65 6.39 -17.62
C HIS A 332 -2.45 7.50 -16.57
N ASN A 333 -3.53 8.14 -16.10
CA ASN A 333 -3.51 9.18 -15.07
C ASN A 333 -3.85 8.67 -13.66
N LEU A 334 -4.05 7.36 -13.49
CA LEU A 334 -4.46 6.75 -12.22
C LEU A 334 -3.24 6.24 -11.45
N ILE A 335 -3.24 6.45 -10.14
CA ILE A 335 -2.32 5.83 -9.18
C ILE A 335 -3.18 4.95 -8.29
N TRP A 336 -2.97 3.63 -8.34
CA TRP A 336 -3.85 2.63 -7.76
C TRP A 336 -3.60 2.42 -6.27
N VAL A 337 -4.62 2.67 -5.44
CA VAL A 337 -4.55 2.58 -3.98
C VAL A 337 -5.40 1.40 -3.49
N TRP A 338 -4.76 0.36 -2.98
CA TRP A 338 -5.46 -0.78 -2.34
C TRP A 338 -5.74 -0.47 -0.87
N THR A 339 -6.99 -0.50 -0.43
CA THR A 339 -7.32 -0.41 1.00
C THR A 339 -7.25 -1.79 1.64
N ARG A 340 -6.32 -1.97 2.58
CA ARG A 340 -6.23 -3.22 3.35
C ARG A 340 -7.10 -3.22 4.60
N GLU A 341 -7.55 -4.41 4.97
CA GLU A 341 -8.05 -4.74 6.31
C GLU A 341 -7.05 -5.60 7.09
N PRO A 342 -7.20 -5.79 8.41
CA PRO A 342 -6.38 -6.71 9.16
C PRO A 342 -6.62 -8.15 8.64
N ASN A 343 -5.54 -8.92 8.45
CA ASN A 343 -5.57 -10.27 7.90
C ASN A 343 -6.07 -10.35 6.43
N ASP A 344 -5.78 -9.34 5.61
CA ASP A 344 -6.20 -9.27 4.21
C ASP A 344 -5.25 -9.93 3.19
N ASP A 345 -4.24 -10.70 3.62
CA ASP A 345 -3.21 -11.24 2.70
C ASP A 345 -3.81 -12.00 1.49
N ALA A 346 -4.93 -12.69 1.69
CA ALA A 346 -5.63 -13.42 0.63
C ALA A 346 -6.32 -12.50 -0.41
N TRP A 347 -6.58 -11.24 -0.05
CA TRP A 347 -7.33 -10.22 -0.81
C TRP A 347 -6.45 -9.30 -1.63
N TYR A 348 -5.16 -9.18 -1.31
CA TYR A 348 -4.24 -8.32 -2.06
C TYR A 348 -4.23 -8.68 -3.56
N PRO A 349 -4.52 -7.72 -4.47
CA PRO A 349 -4.64 -8.00 -5.89
C PRO A 349 -3.36 -8.44 -6.60
N GLY A 350 -2.20 -8.08 -6.06
CA GLY A 350 -0.87 -8.33 -6.64
C GLY A 350 -0.05 -7.05 -6.81
N ASP A 351 1.28 -7.16 -6.72
CA ASP A 351 2.20 -6.02 -6.80
C ASP A 351 2.15 -5.29 -8.15
N GLU A 352 1.70 -5.97 -9.20
CA GLU A 352 1.53 -5.47 -10.56
C GLU A 352 0.23 -4.67 -10.79
N TYR A 353 -0.64 -4.59 -9.77
CA TYR A 353 -1.92 -3.88 -9.87
C TYR A 353 -2.13 -2.80 -8.81
N VAL A 354 -1.14 -2.55 -7.95
CA VAL A 354 -1.25 -1.63 -6.80
C VAL A 354 -0.01 -0.74 -6.71
N ASP A 355 -0.19 0.58 -6.63
CA ASP A 355 0.91 1.55 -6.45
C ASP A 355 1.17 1.86 -4.97
N ILE A 356 0.09 2.02 -4.19
CA ILE A 356 0.09 2.47 -2.80
C ILE A 356 -0.90 1.61 -2.00
N VAL A 357 -0.61 1.38 -0.71
CA VAL A 357 -1.53 0.66 0.18
C VAL A 357 -2.09 1.60 1.23
N GLY A 358 -3.41 1.70 1.29
CA GLY A 358 -4.16 2.46 2.29
C GLY A 358 -4.70 1.60 3.43
N ARG A 359 -4.94 2.24 4.57
CA ARG A 359 -5.66 1.69 5.72
C ARG A 359 -6.73 2.68 6.15
N ASP A 360 -7.93 2.16 6.39
CA ASP A 360 -9.05 2.93 6.92
C ASP A 360 -9.14 2.68 8.45
N ILE A 361 -9.03 3.74 9.27
CA ILE A 361 -8.88 3.62 10.73
C ILE A 361 -9.92 4.48 11.47
N TYR A 362 -10.94 3.83 12.03
CA TYR A 362 -11.99 4.49 12.81
C TYR A 362 -11.88 4.16 14.31
N LYS A 363 -11.01 4.89 15.01
CA LYS A 363 -10.84 4.82 16.47
C LYS A 363 -11.10 6.19 17.10
N GLU A 364 -12.25 6.35 17.78
CA GLU A 364 -12.64 7.62 18.40
C GLU A 364 -11.63 8.07 19.46
N GLY A 365 -11.14 9.30 19.36
CA GLY A 365 -10.17 9.91 20.28
C GLY A 365 -8.74 9.33 20.26
N ASP A 366 -8.47 8.30 19.45
CA ASP A 366 -7.11 7.73 19.32
C ASP A 366 -6.27 8.55 18.34
N HIS A 367 -5.40 9.39 18.90
CA HIS A 367 -4.43 10.20 18.16
C HIS A 367 -3.01 9.63 18.21
N SER A 368 -2.85 8.34 18.52
CA SER A 368 -1.54 7.67 18.43
C SER A 368 -1.05 7.66 16.97
N SER A 369 0.25 7.49 16.80
CA SER A 369 0.91 7.42 15.48
C SER A 369 0.45 6.22 14.61
N GLN A 370 -0.26 5.27 15.22
CA GLN A 370 -0.55 3.94 14.65
C GLN A 370 0.74 3.21 14.20
N ILE A 371 1.86 3.42 14.90
CA ILE A 371 3.19 2.90 14.50
C ILE A 371 3.22 1.38 14.26
N LEU A 372 2.50 0.59 15.06
CA LEU A 372 2.48 -0.86 14.88
C LEU A 372 1.76 -1.26 13.59
N GLU A 373 0.66 -0.58 13.23
CA GLU A 373 -0.02 -0.76 11.94
C GLU A 373 0.89 -0.30 10.79
N PHE A 374 1.51 0.88 10.91
CA PHE A 374 2.44 1.42 9.90
C PHE A 374 3.57 0.44 9.59
N ASN A 375 4.19 -0.10 10.63
CA ASN A 375 5.31 -1.04 10.51
C ASN A 375 4.87 -2.40 9.96
N ASP A 376 3.70 -2.90 10.39
CA ASP A 376 3.12 -4.13 9.85
C ASP A 376 2.87 -3.98 8.34
N MET A 377 2.19 -2.92 7.92
CA MET A 377 1.95 -2.63 6.51
C MET A 377 3.25 -2.54 5.73
N THR A 378 4.21 -1.75 6.21
CA THR A 378 5.50 -1.58 5.55
C THR A 378 6.20 -2.94 5.36
N SER A 379 6.29 -3.75 6.41
CA SER A 379 6.97 -5.06 6.31
C SER A 379 6.21 -6.06 5.43
N ARG A 380 4.88 -6.03 5.45
CA ARG A 380 4.03 -6.99 4.73
C ARG A 380 4.16 -6.84 3.21
N TYR A 381 4.33 -5.61 2.73
CA TYR A 381 4.62 -5.31 1.33
C TYR A 381 6.12 -5.15 1.05
N GLY A 382 6.97 -5.73 1.91
CA GLY A 382 8.42 -5.80 1.73
C GLY A 382 9.13 -4.44 1.65
N GLY A 383 8.53 -3.38 2.20
CA GLY A 383 9.03 -2.01 2.11
C GLY A 383 8.91 -1.40 0.71
N LYS A 384 8.20 -2.04 -0.23
CA LYS A 384 8.17 -1.66 -1.66
C LYS A 384 7.01 -0.74 -2.06
N LYS A 385 6.00 -0.62 -1.20
CA LYS A 385 4.83 0.24 -1.43
C LYS A 385 4.81 1.35 -0.38
N MET A 386 4.48 2.57 -0.79
CA MET A 386 4.13 3.61 0.18
C MET A 386 2.84 3.20 0.90
N VAL A 387 2.75 3.50 2.19
CA VAL A 387 1.56 3.24 2.98
C VAL A 387 0.92 4.52 3.49
N THR A 388 -0.40 4.52 3.66
CA THR A 388 -1.18 5.71 4.00
C THR A 388 -2.37 5.40 4.90
N ILE A 389 -2.87 6.41 5.61
CA ILE A 389 -4.17 6.38 6.27
C ILE A 389 -5.18 6.94 5.25
N SER A 390 -5.78 6.03 4.47
CA SER A 390 -6.66 6.40 3.35
C SER A 390 -8.02 6.92 3.81
N GLU A 391 -8.47 6.52 4.99
CA GLU A 391 -9.58 7.13 5.71
C GLU A 391 -9.31 7.10 7.22
N SER A 392 -9.84 8.07 7.96
CA SER A 392 -9.84 8.01 9.41
C SER A 392 -11.05 8.64 10.07
N GLY A 393 -11.34 8.17 11.29
CA GLY A 393 -12.12 8.96 12.24
C GLY A 393 -11.22 10.03 12.87
N SER A 394 -10.41 9.62 13.84
CA SER A 394 -9.39 10.48 14.47
C SER A 394 -8.06 10.31 13.74
N PHE A 395 -7.39 11.40 13.38
CA PHE A 395 -6.08 11.33 12.73
C PHE A 395 -4.94 11.32 13.77
N PRO A 396 -3.74 10.80 13.45
CA PRO A 396 -2.61 10.82 14.36
C PRO A 396 -2.11 12.23 14.72
N ASP A 397 -1.79 12.47 15.98
CA ASP A 397 -1.10 13.70 16.40
C ASP A 397 0.32 13.74 15.80
N VAL A 398 0.69 14.89 15.23
CA VAL A 398 2.01 15.11 14.61
C VAL A 398 3.19 14.84 15.54
N ASP A 399 3.07 15.12 16.84
CA ASP A 399 4.16 14.86 17.79
C ASP A 399 4.40 13.35 17.93
N ASN A 400 3.32 12.56 17.96
CA ASN A 400 3.41 11.10 18.01
C ASN A 400 3.98 10.53 16.70
N LEU A 401 3.57 11.07 15.55
CA LEU A 401 4.13 10.67 14.24
C LEU A 401 5.65 10.86 14.20
N ILE A 402 6.14 12.01 14.66
CA ILE A 402 7.57 12.34 14.69
C ILE A 402 8.33 11.49 15.72
N ALA A 403 7.79 11.37 16.93
CA ALA A 403 8.43 10.63 18.03
C ALA A 403 8.66 9.15 17.65
N ASP A 404 7.63 8.53 17.06
CA ASP A 404 7.64 7.10 16.71
C ASP A 404 8.27 6.83 15.33
N GLY A 405 8.41 7.84 14.48
CA GLY A 405 8.85 7.68 13.09
C GLY A 405 7.81 6.96 12.23
N ALA A 406 6.53 7.22 12.45
CA ALA A 406 5.41 6.73 11.64
C ALA A 406 5.25 7.59 10.38
N GLY A 407 5.97 7.21 9.34
CA GLY A 407 6.09 7.95 8.08
C GLY A 407 4.94 7.72 7.08
N TRP A 408 3.69 7.85 7.52
CA TRP A 408 2.51 7.74 6.63
C TRP A 408 2.58 8.76 5.48
N SER A 409 2.14 8.37 4.28
CA SER A 409 2.14 9.26 3.10
C SER A 409 1.15 10.41 3.23
N TRP A 410 -0.10 10.10 3.61
CA TRP A 410 -1.12 11.08 3.96
C TRP A 410 -2.05 10.55 5.05
N PHE A 411 -2.92 11.41 5.55
CA PHE A 411 -4.10 11.05 6.33
C PHE A 411 -5.34 11.74 5.74
N MET A 412 -6.51 11.13 5.90
CA MET A 412 -7.76 11.71 5.36
C MET A 412 -8.96 11.39 6.26
N PRO A 413 -9.33 12.29 7.19
CA PRO A 413 -10.53 12.11 7.97
C PRO A 413 -11.78 12.17 7.08
N TRP A 414 -12.78 11.39 7.45
CA TRP A 414 -14.05 11.38 6.74
C TRP A 414 -14.85 12.68 6.96
N THR A 415 -15.91 12.84 6.18
CA THR A 415 -16.73 14.07 6.17
C THR A 415 -17.54 14.26 7.47
N GLY A 416 -18.02 15.48 7.71
CA GLY A 416 -18.93 15.79 8.81
C GLY A 416 -18.27 15.67 10.18
N ASP A 417 -18.86 14.87 11.05
CA ASP A 417 -18.48 14.79 12.47
C ASP A 417 -17.03 14.36 12.67
N PHE A 418 -16.53 13.45 11.83
CA PHE A 418 -15.15 12.99 11.90
C PHE A 418 -14.17 14.15 11.68
N THR A 419 -14.46 15.09 10.80
CA THR A 419 -13.62 16.28 10.62
C THR A 419 -13.87 17.35 11.69
N ARG A 420 -15.12 17.56 12.10
CA ARG A 420 -15.55 18.78 12.81
C ARG A 420 -15.71 18.64 14.32
N LEU A 421 -15.97 17.44 14.85
CA LEU A 421 -16.23 17.25 16.27
C LEU A 421 -14.95 16.91 17.03
N ALA A 422 -14.79 17.55 18.19
CA ALA A 422 -13.60 17.40 19.03
C ALA A 422 -13.38 15.99 19.60
N LYS A 423 -14.43 15.15 19.66
CA LYS A 423 -14.29 13.74 20.06
C LYS A 423 -13.51 12.90 19.04
N TYR A 424 -13.46 13.36 17.79
CA TYR A 424 -12.62 12.78 16.75
C TYR A 424 -11.39 13.63 16.53
N ASN A 425 -11.57 14.92 16.19
CA ASN A 425 -10.48 15.83 15.88
C ASN A 425 -10.83 17.26 16.35
N SER A 426 -10.19 17.72 17.43
CA SER A 426 -10.42 19.09 17.92
C SER A 426 -9.86 20.14 16.97
N LEU A 427 -10.45 21.35 16.97
CA LEU A 427 -9.95 22.46 16.15
C LEU A 427 -8.52 22.87 16.55
N ASP A 428 -8.18 22.75 17.83
CA ASP A 428 -6.82 23.02 18.31
C ASP A 428 -5.82 21.99 17.80
N LEU A 429 -6.23 20.71 17.73
CA LEU A 429 -5.43 19.68 17.10
C LEU A 429 -5.24 19.95 15.60
N TRP A 430 -6.29 20.35 14.86
CA TRP A 430 -6.15 20.76 13.46
C TRP A 430 -5.16 21.92 13.28
N LYS A 431 -5.25 22.96 14.12
CA LYS A 431 -4.30 24.08 14.11
C LYS A 431 -2.88 23.62 14.40
N LYS A 432 -2.70 22.71 15.38
CA LYS A 432 -1.41 22.10 15.69
C LYS A 432 -0.83 21.36 14.48
N MET A 433 -1.63 20.50 13.84
CA MET A 433 -1.21 19.78 12.63
C MET A 433 -0.76 20.75 11.54
N PHE A 434 -1.59 21.72 11.20
CA PHE A 434 -1.34 22.69 10.12
C PHE A 434 -0.22 23.69 10.39
N ALA A 435 0.19 23.84 11.65
CA ALA A 435 1.32 24.66 12.05
C ALA A 435 2.66 23.91 12.02
N SER A 436 2.65 22.58 11.91
CA SER A 436 3.86 21.77 11.93
C SER A 436 4.52 21.71 10.55
N ASP A 437 5.83 21.95 10.49
CA ASP A 437 6.62 21.76 9.26
C ASP A 437 6.55 20.33 8.74
N TYR A 438 6.20 19.33 9.57
CA TYR A 438 6.06 17.94 9.14
C TYR A 438 4.80 17.69 8.29
N VAL A 439 3.80 18.57 8.36
CA VAL A 439 2.50 18.40 7.71
C VAL A 439 2.37 19.35 6.53
N LEU A 440 2.25 18.82 5.31
CA LEU A 440 2.08 19.63 4.12
C LEU A 440 0.62 20.06 3.96
N THR A 441 0.39 21.36 3.92
CA THR A 441 -0.91 22.00 3.60
C THR A 441 -0.92 22.53 2.16
N LEU A 442 -2.10 22.91 1.65
CA LEU A 442 -2.27 23.29 0.24
C LEU A 442 -1.37 24.46 -0.18
N ASP A 443 -1.14 25.44 0.71
CA ASP A 443 -0.26 26.59 0.43
C ASP A 443 1.23 26.24 0.32
N GLU A 444 1.62 25.05 0.78
CA GLU A 444 2.99 24.54 0.73
C GLU A 444 3.22 23.59 -0.46
N MET A 445 2.17 23.30 -1.23
CA MET A 445 2.25 22.37 -2.35
C MET A 445 3.05 22.95 -3.51
N PRO A 446 4.02 22.20 -4.07
CA PRO A 446 4.76 22.64 -5.24
C PRO A 446 3.88 22.58 -6.48
N ASN A 447 4.35 23.13 -7.60
CA ASN A 447 3.67 22.94 -8.88
C ASN A 447 3.73 21.46 -9.31
N LEU A 448 2.67 20.70 -9.04
CA LEU A 448 2.58 19.27 -9.35
C LEU A 448 2.62 18.98 -10.85
N LYS A 449 2.15 19.93 -11.69
CA LYS A 449 2.12 19.76 -13.15
C LYS A 449 3.52 19.68 -13.77
N THR A 450 4.54 20.17 -13.06
CA THR A 450 5.94 20.18 -13.50
C THR A 450 6.88 19.62 -12.43
N TYR A 451 6.36 18.89 -11.44
CA TYR A 451 7.18 18.43 -10.33
C TYR A 451 8.22 17.42 -10.84
N THR A 452 9.49 17.72 -10.58
CA THR A 452 10.62 16.84 -10.88
C THR A 452 11.50 16.80 -9.64
N SER A 453 12.01 15.62 -9.29
CA SER A 453 12.87 15.47 -8.12
C SER A 453 14.16 16.27 -8.30
N THR A 454 14.60 16.99 -7.27
CA THR A 454 15.94 17.61 -7.23
C THR A 454 17.08 16.58 -7.07
N SER A 455 16.73 15.31 -6.81
CA SER A 455 17.66 14.24 -6.38
C SER A 455 17.84 13.11 -7.41
N MET A 456 17.22 13.20 -8.59
CA MET A 456 17.41 12.17 -9.63
C MET A 456 18.69 12.43 -10.43
N ILE A 457 19.80 11.83 -10.00
CA ILE A 457 20.90 11.49 -10.90
C ILE A 457 20.40 10.36 -11.81
N GLY A 458 19.89 10.75 -12.98
CA GLY A 458 19.86 9.97 -14.23
C GLY A 458 19.31 8.54 -14.19
N GLU A 459 17.99 8.38 -14.35
CA GLU A 459 17.45 7.23 -15.07
C GLU A 459 16.97 7.71 -16.44
N LYS A 460 17.53 7.14 -17.52
CA LYS A 460 17.13 7.44 -18.89
C LYS A 460 15.67 7.02 -19.07
N SER A 461 14.78 7.99 -19.22
CA SER A 461 13.48 7.81 -19.89
C SER A 461 13.69 7.08 -21.22
N ASN A 462 12.95 6.01 -21.46
CA ASN A 462 12.92 5.36 -22.76
C ASN A 462 12.20 6.29 -23.76
N ASP A 463 12.93 6.83 -24.74
CA ASP A 463 12.41 7.77 -25.76
C ASP A 463 11.52 7.08 -26.84
N PHE A 464 10.86 5.96 -26.52
CA PHE A 464 10.07 5.17 -27.47
C PHE A 464 8.81 4.53 -26.85
N LYS A 465 7.86 4.17 -27.71
CA LYS A 465 6.60 3.48 -27.41
C LYS A 465 6.45 2.25 -28.29
N ILE A 466 5.97 1.14 -27.74
CA ILE A 466 5.63 -0.08 -28.48
C ILE A 466 4.14 -0.38 -28.28
N PHE A 467 3.39 -0.60 -29.36
CA PHE A 467 1.97 -0.91 -29.27
C PHE A 467 1.44 -1.70 -30.50
N PRO A 468 0.43 -2.58 -30.31
CA PRO A 468 -0.04 -3.03 -29.02
C PRO A 468 0.97 -3.99 -28.38
N THR A 469 1.02 -4.04 -27.04
CA THR A 469 1.85 -5.03 -26.33
C THR A 469 1.21 -6.41 -26.31
N TYR A 470 -0.10 -6.53 -26.56
CA TYR A 470 -0.79 -7.78 -26.89
C TYR A 470 -1.20 -7.77 -28.36
N PHE A 471 -0.71 -8.70 -29.17
CA PHE A 471 -0.87 -8.63 -30.63
C PHE A 471 -0.99 -10.03 -31.25
N ASP A 472 -1.60 -10.12 -32.43
CA ASP A 472 -1.66 -11.38 -33.19
C ASP A 472 -0.42 -11.55 -34.06
N GLU A 473 -0.02 -10.50 -34.78
CA GLU A 473 1.04 -10.61 -35.79
C GLU A 473 2.07 -9.49 -35.77
N THR A 474 1.69 -8.27 -35.42
CA THR A 474 2.58 -7.10 -35.56
C THR A 474 2.56 -6.21 -34.33
N ILE A 475 3.70 -5.58 -34.07
CA ILE A 475 3.84 -4.48 -33.11
C ILE A 475 4.31 -3.23 -33.85
N ASN A 476 3.85 -2.06 -33.42
CA ASN A 476 4.29 -0.75 -33.89
C ASN A 476 5.26 -0.17 -32.86
N ILE A 477 6.34 0.43 -33.34
CA ILE A 477 7.35 1.08 -32.52
C ILE A 477 7.45 2.52 -32.99
N HIS A 478 7.26 3.45 -32.07
CA HIS A 478 7.34 4.89 -32.29
C HIS A 478 8.38 5.48 -31.35
N SER A 479 9.34 6.24 -31.86
CA SER A 479 10.37 6.90 -31.05
C SER A 479 10.52 8.37 -31.41
N ALA A 480 10.87 9.19 -30.42
CA ALA A 480 11.21 10.60 -30.65
C ALA A 480 12.54 10.76 -31.42
N LYS A 481 13.36 9.71 -31.47
CA LYS A 481 14.65 9.67 -32.17
C LYS A 481 14.68 8.53 -33.19
N LYS A 482 15.61 8.60 -34.14
CA LYS A 482 15.79 7.51 -35.12
C LYS A 482 16.33 6.26 -34.44
N ILE A 483 15.57 5.19 -34.54
CA ILE A 483 15.91 3.87 -34.04
C ILE A 483 17.05 3.28 -34.88
N GLN A 484 18.16 2.92 -34.25
CA GLN A 484 19.29 2.28 -34.93
C GLN A 484 19.12 0.77 -35.01
N GLU A 485 18.55 0.16 -33.96
CA GLU A 485 18.39 -1.28 -33.83
C GLU A 485 17.15 -1.65 -33.00
N VAL A 486 16.44 -2.69 -33.45
CA VAL A 486 15.39 -3.37 -32.69
C VAL A 486 15.75 -4.84 -32.62
N THR A 487 15.83 -5.39 -31.41
CA THR A 487 16.07 -6.83 -31.18
C THR A 487 14.91 -7.41 -30.40
N VAL A 488 14.34 -8.50 -30.90
CA VAL A 488 13.27 -9.25 -30.25
C VAL A 488 13.84 -10.56 -29.73
N PHE A 489 13.64 -10.82 -28.44
CA PHE A 489 14.05 -12.05 -27.76
C PHE A 489 12.82 -12.86 -27.37
N ASN A 490 12.92 -14.18 -27.41
CA ASN A 490 11.92 -15.07 -26.83
C ASN A 490 12.08 -15.18 -25.29
N GLN A 491 11.20 -15.92 -24.63
CA GLN A 491 11.23 -16.17 -23.18
C GLN A 491 12.53 -16.81 -22.65
N LEU A 492 13.33 -17.44 -23.52
CA LEU A 492 14.63 -18.03 -23.15
C LEU A 492 15.79 -17.02 -23.31
N GLY A 493 15.50 -15.77 -23.66
CA GLY A 493 16.51 -14.74 -23.92
C GLY A 493 17.23 -14.91 -25.27
N ILE A 494 16.73 -15.77 -26.15
CA ILE A 494 17.32 -15.98 -27.48
C ILE A 494 16.77 -14.93 -28.44
N SER A 495 17.65 -14.21 -29.13
CA SER A 495 17.27 -13.25 -30.18
C SER A 495 16.61 -13.99 -31.35
N VAL A 496 15.31 -13.74 -31.55
CA VAL A 496 14.52 -14.33 -32.64
C VAL A 496 14.39 -13.39 -33.84
N LYS A 497 14.60 -12.08 -33.65
CA LYS A 497 14.56 -11.09 -34.73
C LYS A 497 15.44 -9.88 -34.40
N ALA A 498 16.21 -9.39 -35.36
CA ALA A 498 16.97 -8.14 -35.24
C ALA A 498 16.81 -7.29 -36.51
N ILE A 499 16.56 -5.99 -36.35
CA ILE A 499 16.25 -5.06 -37.46
C ILE A 499 17.01 -3.76 -37.23
N LYS A 500 17.55 -3.16 -38.29
CA LYS A 500 18.25 -1.86 -38.23
C LYS A 500 17.52 -0.82 -39.09
N PRO A 501 16.39 -0.26 -38.61
CA PRO A 501 15.43 0.44 -39.45
C PRO A 501 15.87 1.86 -39.85
N LYS A 502 16.69 2.53 -39.04
CA LYS A 502 17.04 3.97 -39.21
C LYS A 502 15.81 4.87 -39.38
N ALA A 503 14.72 4.53 -38.69
CA ALA A 503 13.42 5.20 -38.74
C ALA A 503 12.94 5.55 -37.33
N ASP A 504 12.07 6.55 -37.23
CA ASP A 504 11.38 6.95 -36.00
C ASP A 504 10.07 6.18 -35.78
N ASN A 505 9.52 5.58 -36.84
CA ASN A 505 8.33 4.74 -36.82
C ASN A 505 8.61 3.42 -37.54
N LEU A 506 8.28 2.28 -36.92
CA LEU A 506 8.53 0.95 -37.46
C LEU A 506 7.40 -0.01 -37.13
N VAL A 507 6.98 -0.81 -38.10
CA VAL A 507 6.12 -1.99 -37.87
C VAL A 507 6.99 -3.24 -37.86
N VAL A 508 6.93 -4.02 -36.79
CA VAL A 508 7.66 -5.28 -36.64
C VAL A 508 6.66 -6.43 -36.66
N SER A 509 6.70 -7.24 -37.72
CA SER A 509 5.94 -8.49 -37.78
C SER A 509 6.65 -9.62 -37.02
N LEU A 510 5.89 -10.33 -36.19
CA LEU A 510 6.25 -11.57 -35.51
C LEU A 510 5.31 -12.72 -35.89
N ALA A 511 4.60 -12.61 -37.03
CA ALA A 511 3.65 -13.62 -37.52
C ALA A 511 4.25 -15.03 -37.59
N ALA A 512 5.53 -15.16 -37.96
CA ALA A 512 6.23 -16.44 -38.09
C ALA A 512 6.66 -17.11 -36.77
N PHE A 513 6.48 -16.46 -35.61
CA PHE A 513 6.92 -17.00 -34.32
C PHE A 513 5.73 -17.52 -33.49
N PRO A 514 5.92 -18.46 -32.55
CA PRO A 514 4.83 -18.99 -31.72
C PRO A 514 4.17 -17.92 -30.83
N SER A 515 2.94 -18.16 -30.40
CA SER A 515 2.29 -17.40 -29.33
C SER A 515 3.12 -17.45 -28.04
N GLY A 516 3.14 -16.37 -27.26
CA GLY A 516 3.92 -16.28 -26.02
C GLY A 516 4.57 -14.93 -25.76
N LEU A 517 5.38 -14.87 -24.69
CA LEU A 517 6.10 -13.67 -24.26
C LEU A 517 7.36 -13.43 -25.10
N TYR A 518 7.53 -12.19 -25.54
CA TYR A 518 8.73 -11.67 -26.17
C TYR A 518 9.24 -10.42 -25.44
N LEU A 519 10.55 -10.21 -25.49
CA LEU A 519 11.22 -9.00 -25.03
C LEU A 519 11.70 -8.21 -26.24
N VAL A 520 11.27 -6.97 -26.37
CA VAL A 520 11.68 -6.08 -27.47
C VAL A 520 12.62 -5.02 -26.92
N LYS A 521 13.87 -5.08 -27.34
CA LYS A 521 14.91 -4.09 -27.01
C LYS A 521 15.08 -3.14 -28.19
N ILE A 522 15.14 -1.85 -27.91
CA ILE A 522 15.33 -0.80 -28.91
C ILE A 522 16.61 -0.04 -28.54
N ASP A 523 17.59 -0.03 -29.44
CA ASP A 523 18.91 0.55 -29.22
C ASP A 523 19.53 0.08 -27.88
N GLU A 524 20.09 1.01 -27.11
CA GLU A 524 20.71 0.76 -25.80
C GLU A 524 19.71 0.78 -24.63
N ASN A 525 18.41 0.85 -24.90
CA ASN A 525 17.38 1.00 -23.87
C ASN A 525 17.02 -0.32 -23.17
N GLU A 526 16.23 -0.23 -22.09
CA GLU A 526 15.61 -1.39 -21.44
C GLU A 526 14.66 -2.13 -22.40
N ALA A 527 14.57 -3.45 -22.25
CA ALA A 527 13.67 -4.27 -23.07
C ALA A 527 12.22 -4.19 -22.55
N VAL A 528 11.26 -4.09 -23.47
CA VAL A 528 9.82 -4.03 -23.18
C VAL A 528 9.19 -5.39 -23.46
N LYS A 529 8.31 -5.85 -22.55
CA LYS A 529 7.56 -7.09 -22.71
C LYS A 529 6.40 -6.91 -23.69
N VAL A 530 6.25 -7.84 -24.62
CA VAL A 530 5.09 -7.95 -25.52
C VAL A 530 4.62 -9.41 -25.57
N PHE A 531 3.32 -9.63 -25.72
CA PHE A 531 2.66 -10.92 -25.71
C PHE A 531 1.98 -11.16 -27.06
N LYS A 532 2.42 -12.22 -27.74
CA LYS A 532 1.75 -12.70 -28.94
C LYS A 532 0.62 -13.66 -28.55
N ARG A 533 -0.59 -13.42 -29.06
CA ARG A 533 -1.76 -14.31 -28.85
C ARG A 533 -1.60 -15.66 -29.52
#